data_AF-A0A2V7L5B0-F1
#
_entry.id   AF-A0A2V7L5B0-F1
#
_cell.length_a   1.000
_cell.length_b   1.000
_cell.length_c   1.000
_cell.angle_alpha   90.00
_cell.angle_beta   90.00
_cell.angle_gamma   90.00
#
_symmetry.space_group_name_H-M   'P 1'
#
loop_
_entity.id
_entity.type
_entity.pdbx_description
1 polymer ?
#
loop_
_entity_poly.entity_id
_entity_poly.type
_entity_poly.pdbx_seq_one_letter_code
_entity_poly.pdbx_strand_id
1 'polypeptide(L)'
;MHAEVRHAGGEWRLADLASRNGTFVNGSRVGTPTVLRSGDMISLGETGPRLLVGAVAEGLAPTLPERPGIPELGTHSAPPEARAYGVMLLDAASGRHYEARGVRIRIGRGHECEVHPVGAPESIVSRVHAELTVGPSGGLALCDAGSKNGTFLNDERVTVPVPVRLGDRITLGRGGPVLIVEGLGTAPEMPAARRPAAPGERTVRSLIARGLARAKGDSRRRLGWLLALGIVLVVVLAGAVSGVYWLLSIQVEQTEQARRTGEDSAHAETERLRRELDIARVAAAPAARVESLRGQLASAEARTAELRAALERAQTALTAQLAAGEARRVAAQDEVERLRDELAAAERRAPSAATLDSLRRAVSTAEQQTQTLDAKLRAVRATDFAALAQQNQGAVGLVTVSLGRAYYSGTGFAITPDGYMLTNWHVVADSQHARPDTIWVTMADQAQARYADVIATSQERDIAVIKMRGYQGVYITTVDWTGTKARQGEPAAVIGYPAGAGFARLRSSVVRTSMTAGIISRATEDVIQFDGMTIGGSSGSPMFNANGAVIAIHRAGLPQAPGFALAVPTKHAVSIMPIPLRGRLGITATP
;
A
#
# COMPACT_ATOMS: atom_id res chain seq x y z
N MET A 1 25.92 -23.67 4.42
CA MET A 1 26.70 -22.42 4.51
C MET A 1 28.08 -22.72 3.95
N HIS A 2 28.73 -21.78 3.24
CA HIS A 2 30.01 -22.07 2.57
C HIS A 2 31.20 -21.60 3.40
N ALA A 3 31.24 -20.31 3.73
CA ALA A 3 32.27 -19.72 4.57
C ALA A 3 31.66 -18.65 5.49
N GLU A 4 32.35 -18.34 6.58
CA GLU A 4 32.02 -17.28 7.53
C GLU A 4 33.20 -16.31 7.63
N VAL A 5 32.92 -15.00 7.57
CA VAL A 5 33.89 -13.94 7.87
C VAL A 5 33.52 -13.32 9.21
N ARG A 6 34.42 -13.41 10.20
CA ARG A 6 34.19 -12.92 11.55
C ARG A 6 35.32 -12.00 11.98
N HIS A 7 34.97 -10.88 12.60
CA HIS A 7 35.94 -10.02 13.28
C HIS A 7 36.18 -10.53 14.71
N ALA A 8 37.40 -10.92 15.03
CA ALA A 8 37.77 -11.40 16.36
C ALA A 8 39.22 -11.05 16.68
N GLY A 9 39.47 -10.42 17.83
CA GLY A 9 40.83 -10.06 18.26
C GLY A 9 41.50 -8.97 17.43
N GLY A 10 40.74 -8.05 16.82
CA GLY A 10 41.26 -6.97 15.97
C GLY A 10 41.52 -7.40 14.51
N GLU A 11 41.20 -8.64 14.15
CA GLU A 11 41.44 -9.17 12.81
C GLU A 11 40.16 -9.77 12.20
N TRP A 12 40.01 -9.61 10.89
CA TRP A 12 38.98 -10.29 10.11
C TRP A 12 39.48 -11.68 9.72
N ARG A 13 38.72 -12.71 10.07
CA ARG A 13 39.06 -14.12 9.82
C ARG A 13 37.97 -14.82 9.01
N LEU A 14 38.38 -15.56 8.00
CA LEU A 14 37.54 -16.41 7.16
C LEU A 14 37.65 -17.87 7.62
N ALA A 15 36.53 -18.51 7.90
CA ALA A 15 36.44 -19.94 8.21
C ALA A 15 35.56 -20.67 7.19
N ASP A 16 35.99 -21.85 6.76
CA ASP A 16 35.16 -22.76 5.98
C ASP A 16 34.14 -23.47 6.89
N LEU A 17 32.86 -23.41 6.55
CA LEU A 17 31.78 -24.01 7.36
C LEU A 17 31.46 -25.44 6.89
N ALA A 18 32.51 -26.27 6.76
CA ALA A 18 32.46 -27.62 6.21
C ALA A 18 31.80 -27.65 4.82
N SER A 19 32.23 -26.76 3.94
CA SER A 19 31.66 -26.66 2.60
C SER A 19 32.05 -27.87 1.75
N ARG A 20 31.09 -28.37 0.96
CA ARG A 20 31.30 -29.55 0.10
C ARG A 20 32.41 -29.32 -0.94
N ASN A 21 32.58 -28.08 -1.41
CA ASN A 21 33.53 -27.73 -2.47
C ASN A 21 34.78 -26.99 -1.97
N GLY A 22 34.87 -26.68 -0.68
CA GLY A 22 36.00 -26.00 -0.05
C GLY A 22 36.04 -24.49 -0.31
N THR A 23 36.37 -23.71 0.71
CA THR A 23 36.67 -22.29 0.60
C THR A 23 38.17 -22.09 0.44
N PHE A 24 38.60 -21.17 -0.41
CA PHE A 24 40.01 -20.90 -0.70
C PHE A 24 40.34 -19.43 -0.53
N VAL A 25 41.55 -19.12 -0.09
CA VAL A 25 42.12 -17.76 -0.10
C VAL A 25 43.38 -17.81 -0.95
N ASN A 26 43.46 -16.98 -1.98
CA ASN A 26 44.57 -16.94 -2.94
C ASN A 26 44.91 -18.32 -3.54
N GLY A 27 43.88 -19.15 -3.76
CA GLY A 27 44.02 -20.51 -4.29
C GLY A 27 44.38 -21.59 -3.25
N SER A 28 44.64 -21.23 -1.99
CA SER A 28 44.90 -22.19 -0.91
C SER A 28 43.64 -22.52 -0.12
N ARG A 29 43.35 -23.81 0.11
CA ARG A 29 42.13 -24.25 0.81
C ARG A 29 42.18 -23.88 2.29
N VAL A 30 41.11 -23.26 2.78
CA VAL A 30 40.95 -22.83 4.18
C VAL A 30 40.56 -24.04 5.02
N GLY A 31 41.53 -24.60 5.75
CA GLY A 31 41.31 -25.70 6.71
C GLY A 31 41.05 -25.24 8.15
N THR A 32 41.54 -24.05 8.51
CA THR A 32 41.33 -23.39 9.80
C THR A 32 41.05 -21.90 9.59
N PRO A 33 40.39 -21.19 10.54
CA PRO A 33 40.10 -19.77 10.40
C PRO A 33 41.35 -18.97 10.01
N THR A 34 41.34 -18.38 8.82
CA THR A 34 42.47 -17.71 8.18
C THR A 34 42.25 -16.21 8.18
N VAL A 35 43.26 -15.43 8.56
CA VAL A 35 43.18 -13.96 8.59
C VAL A 35 43.10 -13.43 7.14
N LEU A 36 42.14 -12.54 6.88
CA LEU A 36 41.96 -11.89 5.60
C LEU A 36 42.72 -10.56 5.56
N ARG A 37 43.44 -10.33 4.47
CA ARG A 37 44.18 -9.09 4.18
C ARG A 37 43.62 -8.40 2.94
N SER A 38 43.86 -7.09 2.88
CA SER A 38 43.59 -6.28 1.69
C SER A 38 44.32 -6.89 0.49
N GLY A 39 43.61 -7.12 -0.61
CA GLY A 39 44.10 -7.78 -1.81
C GLY A 39 43.87 -9.29 -1.89
N ASP A 40 43.42 -9.94 -0.82
CA ASP A 40 43.19 -11.39 -0.84
C ASP A 40 42.01 -11.78 -1.75
N MET A 41 42.16 -12.87 -2.50
CA MET A 41 41.13 -13.41 -3.37
C MET A 41 40.48 -14.64 -2.72
N ILE A 42 39.26 -14.49 -2.23
CA ILE A 42 38.46 -15.59 -1.67
C ILE A 42 37.76 -16.32 -2.82
N SER A 43 37.90 -17.63 -2.93
CA SER A 43 37.18 -18.46 -3.90
C SER A 43 36.30 -19.49 -3.20
N LEU A 44 35.04 -19.61 -3.62
CA LEU A 44 34.09 -20.58 -3.05
C LEU A 44 34.01 -21.81 -3.97
N GLY A 45 34.89 -22.77 -3.78
CA GLY A 45 35.16 -23.86 -4.72
C GLY A 45 36.18 -23.46 -5.80
N GLU A 46 36.87 -24.45 -6.38
CA GLU A 46 37.96 -24.23 -7.36
C GLU A 46 37.51 -23.48 -8.63
N THR A 47 36.25 -23.69 -9.03
CA THR A 47 35.62 -23.07 -10.22
C THR A 47 34.51 -22.07 -9.85
N GLY A 48 34.35 -21.76 -8.56
CA GLY A 48 33.26 -20.93 -8.08
C GLY A 48 33.55 -19.42 -8.07
N PRO A 49 32.62 -18.62 -7.52
CA PRO A 49 32.76 -17.16 -7.48
C PRO A 49 33.99 -16.75 -6.68
N ARG A 50 34.68 -15.73 -7.19
CA ARG A 50 35.90 -15.15 -6.61
C ARG A 50 35.62 -13.74 -6.10
N LEU A 51 36.03 -13.45 -4.87
CA LEU A 51 35.76 -12.22 -4.14
C LEU A 51 37.09 -11.59 -3.73
N LEU A 52 37.40 -10.40 -4.25
CA LEU A 52 38.59 -9.65 -3.86
C LEU A 52 38.32 -8.89 -2.56
N VAL A 53 39.18 -9.08 -1.56
CA VAL A 53 39.13 -8.34 -0.30
C VAL A 53 39.71 -6.95 -0.57
N GLY A 54 38.84 -5.95 -0.69
CA GLY A 54 39.23 -4.59 -1.07
C GLY A 54 40.15 -3.91 -0.05
N ALA A 55 39.61 -3.47 1.08
CA ALA A 55 40.35 -2.84 2.17
C ALA A 55 40.00 -3.52 3.50
N VAL A 56 41.01 -3.91 4.28
CA VAL A 56 40.85 -4.41 5.64
C VAL A 56 41.34 -3.32 6.59
N ALA A 57 40.49 -2.33 6.85
CA ALA A 57 40.79 -1.21 7.75
C ALA A 57 40.04 -1.37 9.08
N GLU A 58 40.72 -1.09 10.19
CA GLU A 58 40.06 -0.74 11.45
C GLU A 58 39.44 0.66 11.26
N GLY A 59 38.16 0.69 10.88
CA GLY A 59 37.40 1.92 10.68
C GLY A 59 37.63 2.59 9.32
N LEU A 60 36.55 2.76 8.56
CA LEU A 60 36.56 3.58 7.35
C LEU A 60 36.16 5.01 7.74
N ALA A 61 37.12 5.93 7.70
CA ALA A 61 36.86 7.36 7.65
C ALA A 61 36.33 7.74 6.24
N PRO A 62 35.45 8.75 6.12
CA PRO A 62 34.83 9.14 4.86
C PRO A 62 35.88 9.57 3.83
N THR A 63 35.89 8.91 2.67
CA THR A 63 36.79 9.22 1.57
C THR A 63 36.19 10.29 0.67
N LEU A 64 36.54 11.56 0.91
CA LEU A 64 37.02 12.54 -0.08
C LEU A 64 37.53 13.81 0.66
N PRO A 65 38.70 14.37 0.29
CA PRO A 65 39.37 15.45 1.03
C PRO A 65 38.91 16.86 0.63
N GLU A 66 38.88 17.77 1.60
CA GLU A 66 38.69 19.21 1.41
C GLU A 66 39.83 19.82 0.58
N ARG A 67 39.50 20.69 -0.37
CA ARG A 67 40.40 21.75 -0.86
C ARG A 67 39.73 23.12 -0.80
N PRO A 68 40.52 24.21 -0.61
CA PRO A 68 40.04 25.51 -0.15
C PRO A 68 40.04 26.61 -1.24
N GLY A 69 39.03 27.50 -1.17
CA GLY A 69 38.96 28.87 -1.75
C GLY A 69 38.49 28.95 -3.23
N ILE A 70 37.66 29.90 -3.72
CA ILE A 70 36.97 31.15 -3.28
C ILE A 70 35.92 31.48 -4.41
N PRO A 71 34.96 32.45 -4.36
CA PRO A 71 34.03 32.97 -3.35
C PRO A 71 32.52 32.76 -3.70
N GLU A 72 31.66 33.08 -2.73
CA GLU A 72 30.19 33.08 -2.78
C GLU A 72 29.58 33.96 -3.90
N LEU A 73 28.52 33.43 -4.53
CA LEU A 73 27.30 34.19 -4.88
C LEU A 73 26.14 33.21 -5.16
N GLY A 74 25.18 33.15 -4.22
CA GLY A 74 23.76 32.91 -4.51
C GLY A 74 23.26 31.47 -4.66
N THR A 75 22.91 30.86 -3.52
CA THR A 75 21.80 29.90 -3.33
C THR A 75 21.60 28.78 -4.38
N HIS A 76 22.20 27.61 -4.13
CA HIS A 76 21.70 26.34 -4.69
C HIS A 76 21.46 25.28 -3.62
N SER A 77 20.27 24.71 -3.77
CA SER A 77 19.61 23.59 -3.12
C SER A 77 20.45 22.33 -2.92
N ALA A 78 20.10 21.57 -1.87
CA ALA A 78 20.59 20.25 -1.50
C ALA A 78 20.71 19.24 -2.68
N PRO A 79 21.61 18.24 -2.61
CA PRO A 79 21.74 17.19 -3.63
C PRO A 79 20.48 16.29 -3.70
N PRO A 80 20.12 15.75 -4.87
CA PRO A 80 18.82 15.12 -5.10
C PRO A 80 18.72 13.75 -4.41
N GLU A 81 17.69 13.57 -3.59
CA GLU A 81 17.24 12.26 -3.12
C GLU A 81 16.91 11.36 -4.33
N ALA A 82 17.35 10.10 -4.30
CA ALA A 82 17.12 9.14 -5.38
C ALA A 82 15.62 8.86 -5.57
N ARG A 83 14.99 9.59 -6.51
CA ARG A 83 13.58 9.41 -6.87
C ARG A 83 13.38 8.04 -7.50
N ALA A 84 12.29 7.35 -7.14
CA ALA A 84 11.90 6.11 -7.80
C ALA A 84 11.32 6.42 -9.18
N TYR A 85 11.68 5.63 -10.19
CA TYR A 85 11.26 5.80 -11.58
C TYR A 85 10.27 4.71 -11.94
N GLY A 86 9.24 5.06 -12.72
CA GLY A 86 8.33 4.10 -13.33
C GLY A 86 8.65 3.85 -14.79
N VAL A 87 8.57 2.58 -15.20
CA VAL A 87 8.64 2.15 -16.60
C VAL A 87 7.44 1.27 -16.94
N MET A 88 6.88 1.47 -18.12
CA MET A 88 5.91 0.56 -18.73
C MET A 88 6.54 -0.06 -19.98
N LEU A 89 6.57 -1.39 -20.03
CA LEU A 89 7.18 -2.17 -21.11
C LEU A 89 6.15 -3.09 -21.75
N LEU A 90 6.03 -3.06 -23.07
CA LEU A 90 5.21 -3.99 -23.86
C LEU A 90 6.08 -5.10 -24.44
N ASP A 91 5.74 -6.35 -24.15
CA ASP A 91 6.28 -7.50 -24.87
C ASP A 91 5.74 -7.54 -26.29
N ALA A 92 6.60 -7.34 -27.29
CA ALA A 92 6.19 -7.29 -28.69
C ALA A 92 5.64 -8.63 -29.20
N ALA A 93 6.03 -9.76 -28.60
CA ALA A 93 5.61 -11.09 -29.04
C ALA A 93 4.31 -11.53 -28.36
N SER A 94 4.18 -11.26 -27.05
CA SER A 94 2.99 -11.70 -26.28
C SER A 94 1.91 -10.63 -26.15
N GLY A 95 2.18 -9.38 -26.48
CA GLY A 95 1.27 -8.25 -26.26
C GLY A 95 1.08 -7.90 -24.78
N ARG A 96 1.90 -8.46 -23.88
CA ARG A 96 1.77 -8.27 -22.44
C ARG A 96 2.48 -7.00 -21.99
N HIS A 97 1.81 -6.20 -21.17
CA HIS A 97 2.40 -5.04 -20.53
C HIS A 97 3.00 -5.42 -19.17
N TYR A 98 4.18 -4.88 -18.87
CA TYR A 98 4.84 -4.93 -17.59
C TYR A 98 4.98 -3.51 -17.05
N GLU A 99 4.49 -3.28 -15.83
CA GLU A 99 4.71 -2.04 -15.11
C GLU A 99 5.67 -2.31 -13.95
N ALA A 100 6.80 -1.61 -13.93
CA ALA A 100 7.80 -1.76 -12.88
C ALA A 100 8.24 -0.38 -12.35
N ARG A 101 8.50 -0.29 -11.04
CA ARG A 101 8.88 0.95 -10.38
C ARG A 101 9.98 0.73 -9.36
N GLY A 102 10.99 1.60 -9.36
CA GLY A 102 12.09 1.53 -8.41
C GLY A 102 13.25 2.47 -8.79
N VAL A 103 14.25 2.55 -7.91
CA VAL A 103 15.54 3.21 -8.23
C VAL A 103 16.43 2.33 -9.12
N ARG A 104 16.08 1.04 -9.21
CA ARG A 104 16.65 0.02 -10.08
C ARG A 104 15.53 -0.98 -10.42
N ILE A 105 15.41 -1.34 -11.69
CA ILE A 105 14.40 -2.28 -12.20
C ILE A 105 15.14 -3.37 -12.96
N ARG A 106 14.98 -4.62 -12.56
CA ARG A 106 15.64 -5.79 -13.18
C ARG A 106 14.68 -6.50 -14.12
N ILE A 107 15.24 -6.92 -15.25
CA ILE A 107 14.54 -7.63 -16.30
C ILE A 107 15.21 -8.99 -16.48
N GLY A 108 14.44 -10.06 -16.37
CA GLY A 108 14.98 -11.42 -16.47
C GLY A 108 14.01 -12.50 -16.07
N ARG A 109 14.43 -13.76 -16.21
CA ARG A 109 13.58 -14.93 -15.92
C ARG A 109 13.57 -15.34 -14.45
N GLY A 110 14.49 -14.83 -13.64
CA GLY A 110 14.58 -15.12 -12.22
C GLY A 110 13.51 -14.34 -11.47
N HIS A 111 12.92 -14.93 -10.43
CA HIS A 111 11.85 -14.35 -9.60
C HIS A 111 12.27 -13.08 -8.84
N GLU A 112 13.57 -12.77 -8.82
CA GLU A 112 14.14 -11.54 -8.30
C GLU A 112 13.98 -10.31 -9.21
N CYS A 113 13.52 -10.51 -10.46
CA CYS A 113 13.29 -9.44 -11.42
C CYS A 113 11.90 -8.82 -11.27
N GLU A 114 11.80 -7.51 -11.46
CA GLU A 114 10.52 -6.81 -11.47
C GLU A 114 9.78 -6.98 -12.81
N VAL A 115 10.50 -7.31 -13.89
CA VAL A 115 9.95 -7.61 -15.22
C VAL A 115 10.35 -9.03 -15.64
N HIS A 116 9.35 -9.89 -15.84
CA HIS A 116 9.52 -11.27 -16.29
C HIS A 116 8.88 -11.51 -17.66
N PRO A 117 9.66 -11.48 -18.75
CA PRO A 117 9.17 -11.80 -20.09
C PRO A 117 8.65 -13.24 -20.15
N VAL A 118 7.36 -13.40 -20.46
CA VAL A 118 6.69 -14.71 -20.46
C VAL A 118 6.99 -15.49 -21.73
N GLY A 119 7.23 -16.80 -21.59
CA GLY A 119 7.59 -17.66 -22.73
C GLY A 119 9.05 -17.49 -23.20
N ALA A 120 9.86 -16.74 -22.45
CA ALA A 120 11.27 -16.54 -22.75
C ALA A 120 12.07 -17.85 -22.61
N PRO A 121 12.81 -18.29 -23.66
CA PRO A 121 13.64 -19.48 -23.58
C PRO A 121 14.71 -19.33 -22.50
N GLU A 122 14.85 -20.32 -21.61
CA GLU A 122 15.83 -20.30 -20.51
C GLU A 122 17.28 -20.25 -20.98
N SER A 123 17.52 -20.71 -22.23
CA SER A 123 18.81 -20.63 -22.92
C SER A 123 19.14 -19.21 -23.40
N ILE A 124 18.12 -18.36 -23.60
CA ILE A 124 18.28 -17.01 -24.15
C ILE A 124 18.26 -15.96 -23.03
N VAL A 125 17.33 -16.05 -22.09
CA VAL A 125 17.17 -15.05 -21.01
C VAL A 125 17.84 -15.51 -19.71
N SER A 126 18.60 -14.60 -19.07
CA SER A 126 19.35 -14.87 -17.84
C SER A 126 18.46 -14.58 -16.63
N ARG A 127 18.81 -15.11 -15.45
CA ARG A 127 18.01 -14.91 -14.22
C ARG A 127 17.80 -13.43 -13.94
N VAL A 128 18.87 -12.66 -13.95
CA VAL A 128 18.86 -11.20 -14.16
C VAL A 128 19.59 -10.98 -15.49
N HIS A 129 18.92 -10.39 -16.48
CA HIS A 129 19.46 -10.21 -17.84
C HIS A 129 19.84 -8.75 -18.09
N ALA A 130 18.98 -7.81 -17.74
CA ALA A 130 19.24 -6.37 -17.86
C ALA A 130 18.74 -5.63 -16.63
N GLU A 131 19.27 -4.43 -16.38
CA GLU A 131 18.74 -3.50 -15.37
C GLU A 131 18.46 -2.13 -15.99
N LEU A 132 17.41 -1.46 -15.52
CA LEU A 132 17.14 -0.05 -15.75
C LEU A 132 17.47 0.69 -14.45
N THR A 133 18.34 1.70 -14.54
CA THR A 133 18.81 2.50 -13.40
C THR A 133 18.68 3.98 -13.70
N VAL A 134 18.67 4.83 -12.67
CA VAL A 134 18.65 6.27 -12.85
C VAL A 134 20.00 6.75 -13.36
N GLY A 135 20.03 7.30 -14.58
CA GLY A 135 21.21 7.89 -15.18
C GLY A 135 21.54 9.29 -14.61
N PRO A 136 22.75 9.81 -14.88
CA PRO A 136 23.23 11.09 -14.32
C PRO A 136 22.36 12.31 -14.67
N SER A 137 21.63 12.25 -15.79
CA SER A 137 20.71 13.28 -16.26
C SER A 137 19.29 13.13 -15.71
N GLY A 138 19.04 12.16 -14.82
CA GLY A 138 17.73 11.94 -14.22
C GLY A 138 16.72 11.23 -15.14
N GLY A 139 17.18 10.46 -16.15
CA GLY A 139 16.35 9.53 -16.95
C GLY A 139 16.74 8.06 -16.69
N LEU A 140 15.92 7.10 -17.12
CA LEU A 140 16.29 5.68 -17.01
C LEU A 140 17.38 5.34 -18.04
N ALA A 141 18.42 4.64 -17.60
CA ALA A 141 19.48 4.08 -18.41
C ALA A 141 19.46 2.56 -18.31
N LEU A 142 19.50 1.88 -19.45
CA LEU A 142 19.57 0.44 -19.58
C LEU A 142 21.03 0.00 -19.50
N CYS A 143 21.28 -1.02 -18.69
CA CYS A 143 22.57 -1.71 -18.61
C CYS A 143 22.38 -3.23 -18.71
N ASP A 144 23.36 -3.89 -19.32
CA ASP A 144 23.45 -5.35 -19.32
C ASP A 144 23.90 -5.84 -17.95
N ALA A 145 23.19 -6.81 -17.37
CA ALA A 145 23.47 -7.32 -16.02
C ALA A 145 24.53 -8.44 -16.01
N GLY A 146 25.40 -8.51 -17.03
CA GLY A 146 26.29 -9.64 -17.27
C GLY A 146 25.55 -10.83 -17.89
N SER A 147 24.63 -10.54 -18.82
CA SER A 147 23.80 -11.57 -19.42
C SER A 147 24.61 -12.50 -20.33
N LYS A 148 24.19 -13.77 -20.44
CA LYS A 148 24.86 -14.76 -21.29
C LYS A 148 24.84 -14.40 -22.78
N ASN A 149 23.77 -13.75 -23.25
CA ASN A 149 23.53 -13.51 -24.68
C ASN A 149 23.53 -12.02 -25.07
N GLY A 150 23.84 -11.13 -24.13
CA GLY A 150 23.87 -9.69 -24.31
C GLY A 150 22.48 -9.04 -24.35
N THR A 151 22.40 -7.82 -23.82
CA THR A 151 21.26 -6.91 -23.93
C THR A 151 21.46 -5.96 -25.11
N PHE A 152 20.40 -5.69 -25.87
CA PHE A 152 20.42 -4.77 -27.00
C PHE A 152 19.32 -3.71 -26.87
N LEU A 153 19.62 -2.48 -27.28
CA LEU A 153 18.67 -1.38 -27.38
C LEU A 153 18.61 -0.94 -28.84
N ASN A 154 17.43 -0.99 -29.47
CA ASN A 154 17.24 -0.66 -30.88
C ASN A 154 18.27 -1.37 -31.80
N ASP A 155 18.47 -2.67 -31.56
CA ASP A 155 19.40 -3.57 -32.26
C ASP A 155 20.91 -3.31 -32.04
N GLU A 156 21.28 -2.29 -31.26
CA GLU A 156 22.66 -2.04 -30.84
C GLU A 156 22.97 -2.68 -29.48
N ARG A 157 24.17 -3.26 -29.32
CA ARG A 157 24.54 -3.97 -28.09
C ARG A 157 24.89 -2.98 -26.97
N VAL A 158 24.25 -3.14 -25.82
CA VAL A 158 24.49 -2.32 -24.62
C VAL A 158 25.74 -2.83 -23.91
N THR A 159 26.86 -2.12 -24.07
CA THR A 159 28.14 -2.42 -23.39
C THR A 159 28.45 -1.44 -22.25
N VAL A 160 27.81 -0.29 -22.26
CA VAL A 160 27.81 0.75 -21.22
C VAL A 160 26.36 1.17 -20.97
N PRO A 161 26.02 1.80 -19.83
CA PRO A 161 24.65 2.27 -19.59
C PRO A 161 24.18 3.25 -20.68
N VAL A 162 23.06 2.94 -21.34
CA VAL A 162 22.48 3.75 -22.43
C VAL A 162 21.13 4.34 -21.99
N PRO A 163 20.89 5.66 -22.14
CA PRO A 163 19.60 6.27 -21.84
C PRO A 163 18.46 5.66 -22.66
N VAL A 164 17.30 5.45 -22.03
CA VAL A 164 16.11 4.85 -22.63
C VAL A 164 15.04 5.91 -22.87
N ARG A 165 14.38 5.83 -24.02
CA ARG A 165 13.31 6.72 -24.47
C ARG A 165 12.02 5.96 -24.75
N LEU A 166 10.90 6.69 -24.76
CA LEU A 166 9.61 6.16 -25.21
C LEU A 166 9.74 5.66 -26.66
N GLY A 167 9.26 4.46 -26.92
CA GLY A 167 9.34 3.75 -28.20
C GLY A 167 10.58 2.87 -28.36
N ASP A 168 11.57 2.93 -27.46
CA ASP A 168 12.77 2.12 -27.59
C ASP A 168 12.48 0.62 -27.42
N ARG A 169 13.24 -0.21 -28.17
CA ARG A 169 13.12 -1.67 -28.18
C ARG A 169 14.29 -2.29 -27.43
N ILE A 170 14.00 -2.94 -26.31
CA ILE A 170 14.97 -3.67 -25.48
C ILE A 170 14.90 -5.15 -25.85
N THR A 171 15.97 -5.70 -26.43
CA THR A 171 16.04 -7.11 -26.83
C THR A 171 16.96 -7.89 -25.89
N LEU A 172 16.44 -8.98 -25.30
CA LEU A 172 17.15 -9.80 -24.33
C LEU A 172 17.78 -11.02 -25.02
N GLY A 173 19.04 -10.90 -25.43
CA GLY A 173 19.71 -11.89 -26.27
C GLY A 173 19.22 -11.86 -27.72
N ARG A 174 20.12 -12.10 -28.67
CA ARG A 174 19.76 -12.08 -30.10
C ARG A 174 18.72 -13.17 -30.40
N GLY A 175 17.54 -12.79 -30.89
CA GLY A 175 16.40 -13.69 -31.10
C GLY A 175 15.58 -13.99 -29.84
N GLY A 176 15.81 -13.28 -28.73
CA GLY A 176 15.01 -13.34 -27.51
C GLY A 176 13.87 -12.31 -27.46
N PRO A 177 13.18 -12.22 -26.31
CA PRO A 177 12.07 -11.29 -26.13
C PRO A 177 12.45 -9.84 -26.42
N VAL A 178 11.54 -9.11 -27.06
CA VAL A 178 11.67 -7.69 -27.37
C VAL A 178 10.64 -6.92 -26.54
N LEU A 179 11.11 -6.02 -25.69
CA LEU A 179 10.31 -5.17 -24.83
C LEU A 179 10.32 -3.73 -25.35
N ILE A 180 9.15 -3.18 -25.67
CA ILE A 180 8.97 -1.82 -26.16
C ILE A 180 8.67 -0.90 -24.99
N VAL A 181 9.36 0.22 -24.88
CA VAL A 181 9.17 1.19 -23.79
C VAL A 181 7.97 2.08 -24.11
N GLU A 182 6.85 1.90 -23.41
CA GLU A 182 5.62 2.66 -23.64
C GLU A 182 5.36 3.76 -22.61
N GLY A 183 6.08 3.73 -21.48
CA GLY A 183 5.93 4.71 -20.40
C GLY A 183 7.25 4.93 -19.67
N LEU A 184 7.60 6.20 -19.43
CA LEU A 184 8.74 6.63 -18.61
C LEU A 184 8.29 7.81 -17.74
N GLY A 185 8.64 7.84 -16.45
CA GLY A 185 8.32 8.99 -15.60
C GLY A 185 8.97 9.03 -14.22
N THR A 186 9.21 10.25 -13.75
CA THR A 186 9.54 10.61 -12.36
C THR A 186 8.36 11.31 -11.69
N ALA A 187 8.26 11.24 -10.36
CA ALA A 187 7.28 12.02 -9.61
C ALA A 187 7.45 13.54 -9.92
N PRO A 188 6.40 14.27 -10.34
CA PRO A 188 6.52 15.68 -10.71
C PRO A 188 6.61 16.59 -9.47
N GLU A 189 7.43 17.64 -9.57
CA GLU A 189 7.40 18.81 -8.68
C GLU A 189 6.29 19.78 -9.14
N MET A 190 5.47 20.28 -8.20
CA MET A 190 4.38 21.21 -8.49
C MET A 190 4.87 22.66 -8.63
N PRO A 191 4.54 23.38 -9.71
CA PRO A 191 4.55 24.85 -9.75
C PRO A 191 3.28 25.41 -9.08
N ALA A 192 3.42 26.52 -8.36
CA ALA A 192 2.33 27.20 -7.67
C ALA A 192 1.22 27.69 -8.63
N ALA A 193 -0.01 27.22 -8.42
CA ALA A 193 -1.17 27.57 -9.22
C ALA A 193 -1.87 28.85 -8.72
N ARG A 194 -2.16 29.77 -9.65
CA ARG A 194 -3.05 30.93 -9.47
C ARG A 194 -4.51 30.48 -9.41
N ARG A 195 -5.32 31.15 -8.57
CA ARG A 195 -6.79 30.95 -8.46
C ARG A 195 -7.55 31.50 -9.68
N PRO A 196 -8.54 30.76 -10.23
CA PRO A 196 -9.64 31.32 -11.00
C PRO A 196 -10.95 31.39 -10.21
N ALA A 197 -11.85 32.27 -10.69
CA ALA A 197 -13.12 32.68 -10.09
C ALA A 197 -14.29 31.71 -10.32
N ALA A 198 -15.34 31.83 -9.51
CA ALA A 198 -16.52 30.96 -9.47
C ALA A 198 -17.56 31.23 -10.59
N PRO A 199 -18.33 30.23 -11.06
CA PRO A 199 -19.40 30.41 -12.04
C PRO A 199 -20.80 30.57 -11.40
N GLY A 200 -21.63 31.41 -12.03
CA GLY A 200 -22.98 31.77 -11.59
C GLY A 200 -24.11 30.86 -12.06
N GLU A 201 -25.10 30.69 -11.19
CA GLU A 201 -26.36 29.99 -11.40
C GLU A 201 -27.28 30.72 -12.41
N ARG A 202 -27.50 30.17 -13.60
CA ARG A 202 -28.59 30.65 -14.48
C ARG A 202 -28.97 29.73 -15.65
N THR A 203 -29.07 28.41 -15.48
CA THR A 203 -29.45 27.54 -16.63
C THR A 203 -30.31 26.31 -16.30
N VAL A 204 -31.16 26.37 -15.27
CA VAL A 204 -32.08 25.24 -14.97
C VAL A 204 -33.56 25.59 -15.17
N ARG A 205 -33.93 26.88 -15.13
CA ARG A 205 -35.33 27.32 -15.32
C ARG A 205 -35.80 27.32 -16.79
N SER A 206 -34.90 27.33 -17.77
CA SER A 206 -35.27 27.43 -19.19
C SER A 206 -35.57 26.08 -19.86
N LEU A 207 -35.22 24.95 -19.23
CA LEU A 207 -35.40 23.61 -19.81
C LEU A 207 -36.72 22.96 -19.41
N ILE A 208 -37.31 23.33 -18.26
CA ILE A 208 -38.57 22.75 -17.78
C ILE A 208 -39.79 23.34 -18.53
N ALA A 209 -39.68 24.55 -19.07
CA ALA A 209 -40.78 25.24 -19.74
C ALA A 209 -41.18 24.65 -21.10
N ARG A 210 -40.35 23.81 -21.73
CA ARG A 210 -40.61 23.28 -23.09
C ARG A 210 -41.25 21.89 -23.13
N GLY A 211 -41.39 21.21 -21.99
CA GLY A 211 -41.97 19.86 -21.94
C GLY A 211 -43.49 19.80 -21.84
N LEU A 212 -44.18 20.90 -21.52
CA LEU A 212 -45.59 20.87 -21.09
C LEU A 212 -46.62 21.30 -22.16
N ALA A 213 -46.23 21.39 -23.44
CA ALA A 213 -47.09 21.96 -24.48
C ALA A 213 -47.72 20.98 -25.49
N ARG A 214 -47.74 19.65 -25.24
CA ARG A 214 -48.47 18.70 -26.12
C ARG A 214 -49.06 17.51 -25.37
N ALA A 215 -50.27 17.67 -24.84
CA ALA A 215 -51.21 16.57 -24.62
C ALA A 215 -52.64 17.13 -24.52
N LYS A 216 -53.49 16.84 -25.51
CA LYS A 216 -54.90 17.24 -25.52
C LYS A 216 -55.76 15.99 -25.28
N GLY A 217 -56.66 16.09 -24.30
CA GLY A 217 -57.92 15.34 -24.20
C GLY A 217 -57.84 13.87 -23.79
N ASP A 218 -57.95 13.60 -22.48
CA ASP A 218 -59.15 12.95 -21.88
C ASP A 218 -58.88 12.30 -20.49
N SER A 219 -58.14 12.98 -19.59
CA SER A 219 -57.83 12.41 -18.26
C SER A 219 -57.68 13.43 -17.14
N ARG A 220 -58.51 14.47 -17.10
CA ARG A 220 -58.42 15.51 -16.04
C ARG A 220 -58.69 14.98 -14.63
N ARG A 221 -59.50 13.92 -14.47
CA ARG A 221 -59.78 13.33 -13.15
C ARG A 221 -58.76 12.27 -12.71
N ARG A 222 -58.22 11.48 -13.64
CA ARG A 222 -57.17 10.48 -13.35
C ARG A 222 -55.81 11.13 -13.10
N LEU A 223 -55.49 12.22 -13.81
CA LEU A 223 -54.25 12.97 -13.63
C LEU A 223 -54.21 13.69 -12.28
N GLY A 224 -55.35 14.24 -11.81
CA GLY A 224 -55.43 14.90 -10.50
C GLY A 224 -55.19 13.93 -9.34
N TRP A 225 -55.75 12.72 -9.39
CA TRP A 225 -55.52 11.69 -8.38
C TRP A 225 -54.09 11.13 -8.40
N LEU A 226 -53.51 10.92 -9.57
CA LEU A 226 -52.11 10.47 -9.70
C LEU A 226 -51.10 11.54 -9.25
N LEU A 227 -51.37 12.82 -9.50
CA LEU A 227 -50.57 13.93 -8.99
C LEU A 227 -50.65 14.04 -7.47
N ALA A 228 -51.84 13.93 -6.88
CA ALA A 228 -52.02 13.94 -5.43
C ALA A 228 -51.29 12.76 -4.76
N LEU A 229 -51.39 11.55 -5.33
CA LEU A 229 -50.69 10.37 -4.85
C LEU A 229 -49.16 10.52 -4.98
N GLY A 230 -48.70 11.12 -6.08
CA GLY A 230 -47.28 11.44 -6.28
C GLY A 230 -46.74 12.44 -5.26
N ILE A 231 -47.51 13.49 -4.94
CA ILE A 231 -47.13 14.48 -3.93
C ILE A 231 -47.04 13.83 -2.54
N VAL A 232 -48.02 13.00 -2.16
CA VAL A 232 -48.00 12.28 -0.88
C VAL A 232 -46.80 11.34 -0.80
N LEU A 233 -46.51 10.60 -1.88
CA LEU A 233 -45.37 9.70 -1.95
C LEU A 233 -44.04 10.45 -1.81
N VAL A 234 -43.91 11.61 -2.47
CA VAL A 234 -42.73 12.47 -2.37
C VAL A 234 -42.56 13.02 -0.95
N VAL A 235 -43.64 13.43 -0.28
CA VAL A 235 -43.58 13.92 1.11
C VAL A 235 -43.18 12.80 2.08
N VAL A 236 -43.71 11.58 1.89
CA VAL A 236 -43.35 10.41 2.72
C VAL A 236 -41.90 10.00 2.49
N LEU A 237 -41.43 9.97 1.23
CA LEU A 237 -40.03 9.70 0.91
C LEU A 237 -39.10 10.78 1.45
N ALA A 238 -39.46 12.05 1.32
CA ALA A 238 -38.69 13.16 1.88
C ALA A 238 -38.60 13.05 3.41
N GLY A 239 -39.71 12.72 4.09
CA GLY A 239 -39.73 12.48 5.53
C GLY A 239 -38.87 11.29 5.95
N ALA A 240 -38.90 10.18 5.20
CA ALA A 240 -38.06 9.01 5.45
C ALA A 240 -36.57 9.30 5.24
N VAL A 241 -36.22 10.01 4.16
CA VAL A 241 -34.85 10.45 3.87
C VAL A 241 -34.36 11.43 4.93
N SER A 242 -35.19 12.40 5.36
CA SER A 242 -34.87 13.32 6.45
C SER A 242 -34.72 12.60 7.79
N GLY A 243 -35.54 11.59 8.08
CA GLY A 243 -35.42 10.77 9.29
C GLY A 243 -34.13 9.93 9.30
N VAL A 244 -33.77 9.33 8.17
CA VAL A 244 -32.50 8.62 8.00
C VAL A 244 -31.31 9.59 8.12
N TYR A 245 -31.40 10.77 7.53
CA TYR A 245 -30.37 11.80 7.62
C TYR A 245 -30.20 12.32 9.06
N TRP A 246 -31.30 12.51 9.79
CA TRP A 246 -31.29 12.91 11.20
C TRP A 246 -30.71 11.82 12.11
N LEU A 247 -31.02 10.55 11.84
CA LEU A 247 -30.44 9.43 12.59
C LEU A 247 -28.93 9.26 12.31
N LEU A 248 -28.52 9.42 11.04
CA LEU A 248 -27.12 9.46 10.64
C LEU A 248 -26.39 10.65 11.27
N SER A 249 -27.00 11.83 11.33
CA SER A 249 -26.37 13.00 11.95
C SER A 249 -26.13 12.80 13.45
N ILE A 250 -27.06 12.15 14.17
CA ILE A 250 -26.87 11.81 15.59
C ILE A 250 -25.72 10.81 15.78
N GLN A 251 -25.62 9.79 14.91
CA GLN A 251 -24.54 8.80 14.97
C GLN A 251 -23.17 9.41 14.66
N VAL A 252 -23.12 10.33 13.68
CA VAL A 252 -21.91 11.09 13.33
C VAL A 252 -21.52 12.03 14.47
N GLU A 253 -22.48 12.69 15.11
CA GLU A 253 -22.22 13.59 16.23
C GLU A 253 -21.71 12.85 17.47
N GLN A 254 -22.22 11.64 17.74
CA GLN A 254 -21.73 10.78 18.81
C GLN A 254 -20.32 10.22 18.56
N THR A 255 -20.00 9.85 17.30
CA THR A 255 -18.65 9.41 16.93
C THR A 255 -17.65 10.57 16.91
N GLU A 256 -18.04 11.76 16.46
CA GLU A 256 -17.26 13.00 16.58
C GLU A 256 -17.01 13.40 18.04
N GLN A 257 -18.01 13.27 18.91
CA GLN A 257 -17.83 13.52 20.35
C GLN A 257 -16.87 12.51 20.98
N ALA A 258 -16.99 11.21 20.68
CA ALA A 258 -16.05 10.19 21.15
C ALA A 258 -14.61 10.44 20.66
N ARG A 259 -14.45 10.92 19.42
CA ARG A 259 -13.17 11.30 18.80
C ARG A 259 -12.52 12.49 19.51
N ARG A 260 -13.29 13.57 19.72
CA ARG A 260 -12.83 14.76 20.45
C ARG A 260 -12.45 14.41 21.88
N THR A 261 -13.25 13.61 22.57
CA THR A 261 -12.91 13.15 23.93
C THR A 261 -11.63 12.31 23.98
N GLY A 262 -11.29 11.56 22.91
CA GLY A 262 -10.06 10.77 22.85
C GLY A 262 -8.80 11.64 22.75
N GLU A 263 -8.76 12.57 21.80
CA GLU A 263 -7.65 13.51 21.64
C GLU A 263 -7.53 14.48 22.84
N ASP A 264 -8.67 14.97 23.33
CA ASP A 264 -8.74 15.83 24.51
C ASP A 264 -8.30 15.06 25.77
N SER A 265 -8.59 13.76 25.88
CA SER A 265 -8.17 12.94 27.03
C SER A 265 -6.68 12.68 27.06
N ALA A 266 -6.04 12.36 25.91
CA ALA A 266 -4.60 12.16 25.83
C ALA A 266 -3.84 13.47 26.11
N HIS A 267 -4.36 14.59 25.60
CA HIS A 267 -3.81 15.90 25.89
C HIS A 267 -4.04 16.31 27.35
N ALA A 268 -5.23 16.07 27.90
CA ALA A 268 -5.55 16.33 29.29
C ALA A 268 -4.75 15.46 30.26
N GLU A 269 -4.46 14.20 29.93
CA GLU A 269 -3.58 13.31 30.70
C GLU A 269 -2.15 13.87 30.73
N THR A 270 -1.64 14.32 29.58
CA THR A 270 -0.32 14.96 29.47
C THR A 270 -0.25 16.23 30.32
N GLU A 271 -1.24 17.11 30.21
CA GLU A 271 -1.33 18.35 30.99
C GLU A 271 -1.57 18.09 32.48
N ARG A 272 -2.27 17.00 32.83
CA ARG A 272 -2.45 16.56 34.21
C ARG A 272 -1.12 16.08 34.79
N LEU A 273 -0.40 15.20 34.10
CA LEU A 273 0.91 14.70 34.54
C LEU A 273 1.94 15.81 34.64
N ARG A 274 1.91 16.78 33.72
CA ARG A 274 2.76 17.98 33.78
C ARG A 274 2.47 18.81 35.03
N ARG A 275 1.19 19.08 35.34
CA ARG A 275 0.78 19.76 36.57
C ARG A 275 1.14 18.98 37.84
N GLU A 276 0.92 17.67 37.86
CA GLU A 276 1.28 16.82 39.00
C GLU A 276 2.80 16.80 39.25
N LEU A 277 3.61 16.79 38.18
CA LEU A 277 5.06 16.89 38.26
C LEU A 277 5.51 18.24 38.81
N ASP A 278 4.90 19.34 38.37
CA ASP A 278 5.21 20.68 38.87
C ASP A 278 4.85 20.83 40.35
N ILE A 279 3.67 20.36 40.75
CA ILE A 279 3.24 20.33 42.17
C ILE A 279 4.22 19.50 43.00
N ALA A 280 4.64 18.31 42.52
CA ALA A 280 5.57 17.45 43.23
C ALA A 280 6.97 18.09 43.40
N ARG A 281 7.42 18.88 42.42
CA ARG A 281 8.68 19.64 42.50
C ARG A 281 8.59 20.77 43.52
N VAL A 282 7.51 21.55 43.49
CA VAL A 282 7.29 22.68 44.42
C VAL A 282 7.14 22.17 45.86
N ALA A 283 6.46 21.04 46.06
CA ALA A 283 6.25 20.43 47.38
C ALA A 283 7.46 19.65 47.92
N ALA A 284 8.62 19.68 47.23
CA ALA A 284 9.82 18.92 47.60
C ALA A 284 9.54 17.42 47.84
N ALA A 285 8.71 16.80 47.00
CA ALA A 285 8.37 15.39 47.11
C ALA A 285 9.60 14.46 46.97
N PRO A 286 9.55 13.21 47.47
CA PRO A 286 10.65 12.26 47.34
C PRO A 286 11.10 12.06 45.89
N ALA A 287 12.42 11.97 45.67
CA ALA A 287 13.03 11.88 44.33
C ALA A 287 12.44 10.76 43.46
N ALA A 288 12.13 9.61 44.06
CA ALA A 288 11.50 8.48 43.36
C ALA A 288 10.13 8.83 42.74
N ARG A 289 9.33 9.66 43.43
CA ARG A 289 8.01 10.11 42.93
C ARG A 289 8.16 11.08 41.77
N VAL A 290 9.10 12.02 41.87
CA VAL A 290 9.40 12.98 40.79
C VAL A 290 9.90 12.25 39.54
N GLU A 291 10.75 11.24 39.72
CA GLU A 291 11.30 10.46 38.59
C GLU A 291 10.23 9.58 37.94
N SER A 292 9.35 8.95 38.74
CA SER A 292 8.18 8.23 38.21
C SER A 292 7.26 9.14 37.39
N LEU A 293 6.94 10.34 37.89
CA LEU A 293 6.10 11.30 37.16
C LEU A 293 6.77 11.82 35.88
N ARG A 294 8.09 12.01 35.89
CA ARG A 294 8.85 12.32 34.66
C ARG A 294 8.73 11.21 33.63
N GLY A 295 8.92 9.95 34.03
CA GLY A 295 8.79 8.81 33.13
C GLY A 295 7.38 8.66 32.55
N GLN A 296 6.35 8.88 33.37
CA GLN A 296 4.95 8.88 32.93
C GLN A 296 4.65 10.03 31.97
N LEU A 297 5.12 11.25 32.26
CA LEU A 297 4.95 12.40 31.38
C LEU A 297 5.65 12.18 30.04
N ALA A 298 6.90 11.72 30.04
CA ALA A 298 7.64 11.42 28.81
C ALA A 298 6.91 10.37 27.96
N SER A 299 6.33 9.34 28.60
CA SER A 299 5.53 8.31 27.93
C SER A 299 4.22 8.88 27.37
N ALA A 300 3.56 9.81 28.07
CA ALA A 300 2.34 10.47 27.62
C ALA A 300 2.61 11.46 26.45
N GLU A 301 3.69 12.23 26.53
CA GLU A 301 4.15 13.14 25.47
C GLU A 301 4.52 12.37 24.20
N ALA A 302 5.23 11.23 24.34
CA ALA A 302 5.55 10.35 23.22
C ALA A 302 4.27 9.80 22.56
N ARG A 303 3.32 9.25 23.34
CA ARG A 303 2.02 8.76 22.83
C ARG A 303 1.25 9.86 22.08
N THR A 304 1.24 11.09 22.60
CA THR A 304 0.53 12.22 21.99
C THR A 304 1.18 12.67 20.68
N ALA A 305 2.52 12.75 20.63
CA ALA A 305 3.26 13.09 19.43
C ALA A 305 3.07 12.03 18.33
N GLU A 306 3.03 10.76 18.73
CA GLU A 306 2.80 9.60 17.85
C GLU A 306 1.40 9.64 17.21
N LEU A 307 0.36 9.85 18.02
CA LEU A 307 -1.02 10.01 17.53
C LEU A 307 -1.15 11.13 16.49
N ARG A 308 -0.54 12.29 16.75
CA ARG A 308 -0.54 13.42 15.81
C ARG A 308 0.19 13.09 14.51
N ALA A 309 1.41 12.55 14.59
CA ALA A 309 2.19 12.18 13.42
C ALA A 309 1.49 11.10 12.58
N ALA A 310 0.68 10.26 13.21
CA ALA A 310 -0.07 9.23 12.53
C ALA A 310 -1.34 9.77 11.84
N LEU A 311 -2.04 10.72 12.47
CA LEU A 311 -3.12 11.47 11.82
C LEU A 311 -2.61 12.22 10.59
N GLU A 312 -1.50 12.96 10.71
CA GLU A 312 -0.90 13.70 9.59
C GLU A 312 -0.54 12.77 8.41
N ARG A 313 0.00 11.58 8.70
CA ARG A 313 0.27 10.56 7.67
C ARG A 313 -1.00 10.07 6.99
N ALA A 314 -2.03 9.74 7.75
CA ALA A 314 -3.30 9.28 7.21
C ALA A 314 -3.98 10.36 6.35
N GLN A 315 -3.96 11.61 6.80
CA GLN A 315 -4.46 12.77 6.05
C GLN A 315 -3.67 12.98 4.76
N THR A 316 -2.35 12.89 4.82
CA THR A 316 -1.47 13.04 3.65
C THR A 316 -1.72 11.92 2.62
N ALA A 317 -1.83 10.67 3.08
CA ALA A 317 -2.13 9.52 2.22
C ALA A 317 -3.51 9.67 1.56
N LEU A 318 -4.54 10.06 2.32
CA LEU A 318 -5.88 10.31 1.79
C LEU A 318 -5.88 11.45 0.77
N THR A 319 -5.18 12.54 1.07
CA THR A 319 -5.07 13.71 0.17
C THR A 319 -4.40 13.33 -1.14
N ALA A 320 -3.29 12.60 -1.09
CA ALA A 320 -2.61 12.10 -2.29
C ALA A 320 -3.51 11.17 -3.11
N GLN A 321 -4.26 10.29 -2.44
CA GLN A 321 -5.19 9.38 -3.10
C GLN A 321 -6.36 10.12 -3.76
N LEU A 322 -6.93 11.11 -3.07
CA LEU A 322 -8.00 11.96 -3.61
C LEU A 322 -7.50 12.80 -4.80
N ALA A 323 -6.27 13.32 -4.75
CA ALA A 323 -5.66 14.04 -5.86
C ALA A 323 -5.46 13.12 -7.08
N ALA A 324 -4.94 11.91 -6.89
CA ALA A 324 -4.81 10.92 -7.97
C ALA A 324 -6.18 10.47 -8.53
N GLY A 325 -7.21 10.42 -7.68
CA GLY A 325 -8.59 10.19 -8.10
C GLY A 325 -9.14 11.34 -8.94
N GLU A 326 -8.91 12.58 -8.50
CA GLU A 326 -9.33 13.79 -9.22
C GLU A 326 -8.64 13.91 -10.59
N ALA A 327 -7.35 13.59 -10.68
CA ALA A 327 -6.63 13.57 -11.95
C ALA A 327 -7.23 12.54 -12.94
N ARG A 328 -7.58 11.34 -12.46
CA ARG A 328 -8.30 10.34 -13.26
C ARG A 328 -9.68 10.81 -13.68
N ARG A 329 -10.37 11.57 -12.82
CA ARG A 329 -11.67 12.18 -13.08
C ARG A 329 -11.59 13.17 -14.24
N VAL A 330 -10.60 14.06 -14.22
CA VAL A 330 -10.34 15.03 -15.30
C VAL A 330 -10.00 14.31 -16.60
N ALA A 331 -9.07 13.36 -16.58
CA ALA A 331 -8.72 12.59 -17.78
C ALA A 331 -9.92 11.84 -18.40
N ALA A 332 -10.80 11.29 -17.55
CA ALA A 332 -12.04 10.64 -18.02
C ALA A 332 -13.05 11.64 -18.60
N GLN A 333 -13.10 12.88 -18.09
CA GLN A 333 -13.92 13.95 -18.66
C GLN A 333 -13.40 14.39 -20.03
N ASP A 334 -12.08 14.58 -20.16
CA ASP A 334 -11.44 14.95 -21.42
C ASP A 334 -11.67 13.87 -22.49
N GLU A 335 -11.62 12.59 -22.11
CA GLU A 335 -11.91 11.46 -23.00
C GLU A 335 -13.39 11.44 -23.46
N VAL A 336 -14.33 11.74 -22.57
CA VAL A 336 -15.75 11.89 -22.94
C VAL A 336 -15.93 13.03 -23.94
N GLU A 337 -15.27 14.17 -23.73
CA GLU A 337 -15.32 15.31 -24.63
C GLU A 337 -14.73 14.96 -26.01
N ARG A 338 -13.56 14.31 -26.03
CA ARG A 338 -12.93 13.80 -27.27
C ARG A 338 -13.87 12.87 -28.05
N LEU A 339 -14.49 11.89 -27.38
CA LEU A 339 -15.41 10.95 -28.03
C LEU A 339 -16.68 11.63 -28.55
N ARG A 340 -17.18 12.65 -27.85
CA ARG A 340 -18.33 13.45 -28.31
C ARG A 340 -17.98 14.26 -29.55
N ASP A 341 -16.80 14.87 -29.59
CA ASP A 341 -16.31 15.60 -30.77
C ASP A 341 -16.12 14.68 -31.97
N GLU A 342 -15.57 13.48 -31.75
CA GLU A 342 -15.45 12.44 -32.78
C GLU A 342 -16.81 11.99 -33.31
N LEU A 343 -17.78 11.77 -32.42
CA LEU A 343 -19.15 11.44 -32.82
C LEU A 343 -19.76 12.58 -33.65
N ALA A 344 -19.63 13.83 -33.22
CA ALA A 344 -20.15 14.99 -33.95
C ALA A 344 -19.47 15.17 -35.31
N ALA A 345 -18.17 14.92 -35.41
CA ALA A 345 -17.42 14.96 -36.68
C ALA A 345 -17.81 13.80 -37.60
N ALA A 346 -18.05 12.61 -37.04
CA ALA A 346 -18.55 11.46 -37.76
C ALA A 346 -19.94 11.76 -38.33
N GLU A 347 -20.90 12.27 -37.54
CA GLU A 347 -22.24 12.62 -38.02
C GLU A 347 -22.22 13.59 -39.22
N ARG A 348 -21.24 14.50 -39.30
CA ARG A 348 -21.08 15.43 -40.44
C ARG A 348 -20.54 14.77 -41.72
N ARG A 349 -19.83 13.64 -41.63
CA ARG A 349 -19.15 12.98 -42.76
C ARG A 349 -19.96 11.87 -43.42
N ALA A 350 -21.22 11.64 -42.99
CA ALA A 350 -22.09 10.54 -43.45
C ALA A 350 -21.45 9.13 -43.43
N PRO A 351 -20.83 8.68 -42.32
CA PRO A 351 -20.24 7.35 -42.17
C PRO A 351 -21.32 6.27 -42.08
N SER A 352 -20.89 5.00 -42.07
CA SER A 352 -21.81 3.86 -41.89
C SER A 352 -22.56 3.95 -40.55
N ALA A 353 -23.81 3.47 -40.54
CA ALA A 353 -24.62 3.41 -39.31
C ALA A 353 -23.93 2.64 -38.17
N ALA A 354 -23.18 1.58 -38.51
CA ALA A 354 -22.41 0.80 -37.55
C ALA A 354 -21.33 1.61 -36.82
N THR A 355 -20.68 2.55 -37.51
CA THR A 355 -19.66 3.44 -36.92
C THR A 355 -20.28 4.48 -35.98
N LEU A 356 -21.44 5.03 -36.33
CA LEU A 356 -22.15 5.96 -35.44
C LEU A 356 -22.63 5.25 -34.18
N ASP A 357 -23.14 4.03 -34.32
CA ASP A 357 -23.60 3.24 -33.18
C ASP A 357 -22.45 2.81 -32.26
N SER A 358 -21.27 2.50 -32.80
CA SER A 358 -20.10 2.19 -31.97
C SER A 358 -19.61 3.42 -31.19
N LEU A 359 -19.53 4.59 -31.82
CA LEU A 359 -19.15 5.83 -31.17
C LEU A 359 -20.16 6.25 -30.10
N ARG A 360 -21.47 6.14 -30.37
CA ARG A 360 -22.52 6.41 -29.36
C ARG A 360 -22.39 5.51 -28.14
N ARG A 361 -22.12 4.21 -28.33
CA ARG A 361 -21.86 3.27 -27.23
C ARG A 361 -20.60 3.63 -26.46
N ALA A 362 -19.53 4.04 -27.15
CA ALA A 362 -18.29 4.46 -26.52
C ALA A 362 -18.50 5.71 -25.63
N VAL A 363 -19.18 6.74 -26.16
CA VAL A 363 -19.55 7.96 -25.40
C VAL A 363 -20.37 7.60 -24.16
N SER A 364 -21.45 6.82 -24.33
CA SER A 364 -22.31 6.43 -23.20
C SER A 364 -21.57 5.63 -22.13
N THR A 365 -20.65 4.75 -22.54
CA THR A 365 -19.82 3.97 -21.62
C THR A 365 -18.86 4.87 -20.85
N ALA A 366 -18.17 5.79 -21.54
CA ALA A 366 -17.25 6.74 -20.93
C ALA A 366 -17.97 7.70 -19.97
N GLU A 367 -19.16 8.18 -20.33
CA GLU A 367 -20.00 9.02 -19.44
C GLU A 367 -20.40 8.28 -18.17
N GLN A 368 -20.82 7.01 -18.28
CA GLN A 368 -21.17 6.19 -17.13
C GLN A 368 -19.96 5.93 -16.22
N GLN A 369 -18.77 5.70 -16.80
CA GLN A 369 -17.53 5.54 -16.04
C GLN A 369 -17.18 6.81 -15.27
N THR A 370 -17.28 7.98 -15.91
CA THR A 370 -17.02 9.28 -15.26
C THR A 370 -18.00 9.55 -14.12
N GLN A 371 -19.30 9.34 -14.33
CA GLN A 371 -20.31 9.49 -13.26
C GLN A 371 -20.05 8.54 -12.08
N THR A 372 -19.63 7.32 -12.39
CA THR A 372 -19.27 6.33 -11.36
C THR A 372 -18.07 6.83 -10.56
N LEU A 373 -17.00 7.26 -11.22
CA LEU A 373 -15.80 7.80 -10.56
C LEU A 373 -16.11 9.04 -9.68
N ASP A 374 -16.95 9.95 -10.17
CA ASP A 374 -17.43 11.11 -9.40
C ASP A 374 -18.16 10.71 -8.12
N ALA A 375 -19.04 9.69 -8.20
CA ALA A 375 -19.76 9.18 -7.04
C ALA A 375 -18.80 8.54 -6.02
N LYS A 376 -17.80 7.78 -6.49
CA LYS A 376 -16.77 7.17 -5.62
C LYS A 376 -15.97 8.23 -4.87
N LEU A 377 -15.50 9.26 -5.56
CA LEU A 377 -14.71 10.33 -4.94
C LEU A 377 -15.51 11.10 -3.90
N ARG A 378 -16.79 11.39 -4.17
CA ARG A 378 -17.67 12.03 -3.19
C ARG A 378 -17.88 11.17 -1.94
N ALA A 379 -18.12 9.87 -2.12
CA ALA A 379 -18.32 8.95 -0.99
C ALA A 379 -17.07 8.85 -0.10
N VAL A 380 -15.88 8.76 -0.68
CA VAL A 380 -14.62 8.75 0.08
C VAL A 380 -14.38 10.07 0.80
N ARG A 381 -14.63 11.23 0.14
CA ARG A 381 -14.48 12.56 0.77
C ARG A 381 -15.45 12.80 1.92
N ALA A 382 -16.64 12.20 1.88
CA ALA A 382 -17.64 12.34 2.93
C ALA A 382 -17.32 11.53 4.20
N THR A 383 -16.29 10.68 4.17
CA THR A 383 -15.93 9.81 5.28
C THR A 383 -14.58 10.23 5.87
N ASP A 384 -14.51 10.41 7.19
CA ASP A 384 -13.25 10.74 7.88
C ASP A 384 -12.42 9.48 8.15
N PHE A 385 -11.87 8.93 7.08
CA PHE A 385 -10.99 7.77 7.20
C PHE A 385 -9.69 8.06 7.96
N ALA A 386 -9.24 9.32 7.97
CA ALA A 386 -8.04 9.69 8.70
C ALA A 386 -8.23 9.56 10.22
N ALA A 387 -9.36 10.03 10.75
CA ALA A 387 -9.75 9.80 12.14
C ALA A 387 -9.89 8.31 12.47
N LEU A 388 -10.54 7.55 11.58
CA LEU A 388 -10.71 6.11 11.75
C LEU A 388 -9.35 5.40 11.83
N ALA A 389 -8.39 5.77 10.97
CA ALA A 389 -7.03 5.26 11.04
C ALA A 389 -6.33 5.65 12.34
N GLN A 390 -6.43 6.90 12.75
CA GLN A 390 -5.85 7.39 14.00
C GLN A 390 -6.31 6.58 15.21
N GLN A 391 -7.62 6.31 15.30
CA GLN A 391 -8.22 5.58 16.41
C GLN A 391 -7.82 4.10 16.44
N ASN A 392 -7.66 3.47 15.28
CA ASN A 392 -7.57 2.01 15.19
C ASN A 392 -6.18 1.46 14.85
N GLN A 393 -5.27 2.27 14.30
CA GLN A 393 -3.94 1.81 13.87
C GLN A 393 -3.11 1.20 14.99
N GLY A 394 -3.26 1.65 16.25
CA GLY A 394 -2.53 1.10 17.40
C GLY A 394 -2.87 -0.38 17.69
N ALA A 395 -3.99 -0.87 17.17
CA ALA A 395 -4.38 -2.28 17.22
C ALA A 395 -3.85 -3.09 16.02
N VAL A 396 -3.20 -2.45 15.05
CA VAL A 396 -2.66 -3.08 13.84
C VAL A 396 -1.17 -3.34 14.04
N GLY A 397 -0.68 -4.49 13.58
CA GLY A 397 0.72 -4.90 13.74
C GLY A 397 1.30 -5.53 12.50
N LEU A 398 2.59 -5.31 12.29
CA LEU A 398 3.39 -5.97 11.26
C LEU A 398 3.65 -7.39 11.73
N VAL A 399 2.99 -8.36 11.10
CA VAL A 399 3.19 -9.78 11.34
C VAL A 399 4.36 -10.22 10.49
N THR A 400 5.38 -10.78 11.13
CA THR A 400 6.50 -11.35 10.39
C THR A 400 6.74 -12.78 10.81
N VAL A 401 7.04 -13.60 9.82
CA VAL A 401 7.03 -15.05 9.92
C VAL A 401 8.29 -15.60 9.27
N SER A 402 8.92 -16.56 9.95
CA SER A 402 9.96 -17.41 9.38
C SER A 402 9.34 -18.73 8.93
N LEU A 403 9.51 -19.07 7.65
CA LEU A 403 9.14 -20.36 7.06
C LEU A 403 10.40 -20.95 6.40
N GLY A 404 11.02 -21.90 7.09
CA GLY A 404 12.30 -22.48 6.71
C GLY A 404 13.41 -21.43 6.71
N ARG A 405 13.94 -21.12 5.51
CA ARG A 405 15.01 -20.12 5.33
C ARG A 405 14.50 -18.75 4.86
N ALA A 406 13.20 -18.63 4.63
CA ALA A 406 12.57 -17.44 4.09
C ALA A 406 11.80 -16.67 5.18
N TYR A 407 11.75 -15.35 5.01
CA TYR A 407 10.97 -14.46 5.85
C TYR A 407 9.84 -13.84 5.04
N TYR A 408 8.64 -13.90 5.61
CA TYR A 408 7.43 -13.34 5.06
C TYR A 408 6.90 -12.29 6.03
N SER A 409 6.26 -11.27 5.49
CA SER A 409 5.62 -10.23 6.28
C SER A 409 4.24 -9.93 5.73
N GLY A 410 3.31 -9.71 6.65
CA GLY A 410 1.99 -9.19 6.38
C GLY A 410 1.55 -8.28 7.51
N THR A 411 0.26 -8.02 7.54
CA THR A 411 -0.42 -7.25 8.57
C THR A 411 -1.29 -8.19 9.39
N GLY A 412 -1.52 -7.84 10.65
CA GLY A 412 -2.59 -8.43 11.45
C GLY A 412 -3.16 -7.36 12.37
N PHE A 413 -4.29 -7.64 13.00
CA PHE A 413 -4.91 -6.72 13.95
C PHE A 413 -5.43 -7.44 15.19
N ALA A 414 -5.21 -6.83 16.35
CA ALA A 414 -5.67 -7.34 17.64
C ALA A 414 -7.19 -7.19 17.76
N ILE A 415 -7.84 -8.26 18.18
CA ILE A 415 -9.28 -8.35 18.43
C ILE A 415 -9.60 -8.51 19.92
N THR A 416 -8.58 -8.68 20.77
CA THR A 416 -8.71 -8.70 22.23
C THR A 416 -7.55 -7.95 22.90
N PRO A 417 -7.73 -7.41 24.12
CA PRO A 417 -6.69 -6.65 24.81
C PRO A 417 -5.47 -7.52 25.18
N ASP A 418 -5.66 -8.82 25.37
CA ASP A 418 -4.57 -9.76 25.64
C ASP A 418 -3.86 -10.23 24.35
N GLY A 419 -4.31 -9.85 23.15
CA GLY A 419 -3.55 -10.01 21.92
C GLY A 419 -3.88 -11.24 21.07
N TYR A 420 -5.13 -11.72 21.09
CA TYR A 420 -5.64 -12.50 19.96
C TYR A 420 -5.73 -11.57 18.75
N MET A 421 -5.24 -12.01 17.60
CA MET A 421 -5.21 -11.24 16.37
C MET A 421 -5.73 -12.05 15.18
N LEU A 422 -6.24 -11.34 14.18
CA LEU A 422 -6.57 -11.89 12.87
C LEU A 422 -5.52 -11.49 11.84
N THR A 423 -5.23 -12.41 10.92
CA THR A 423 -4.40 -12.20 9.72
C THR A 423 -4.80 -13.22 8.65
N ASN A 424 -4.10 -13.28 7.51
CA ASN A 424 -4.33 -14.32 6.51
C ASN A 424 -3.55 -15.60 6.81
N TRP A 425 -4.05 -16.72 6.29
CA TRP A 425 -3.34 -18.00 6.38
C TRP A 425 -2.01 -17.97 5.62
N HIS A 426 -1.99 -17.41 4.41
CA HIS A 426 -0.78 -17.35 3.58
C HIS A 426 0.34 -16.47 4.17
N VAL A 427 0.04 -15.66 5.19
CA VAL A 427 1.05 -14.89 5.93
C VAL A 427 1.80 -15.80 6.91
N VAL A 428 1.11 -16.78 7.50
CA VAL A 428 1.62 -17.61 8.60
C VAL A 428 1.97 -19.03 8.19
N ALA A 429 1.62 -19.45 6.99
CA ALA A 429 1.85 -20.79 6.46
C ALA A 429 1.89 -20.80 4.92
N ASP A 430 2.47 -21.84 4.34
CA ASP A 430 2.44 -22.12 2.91
C ASP A 430 2.16 -23.62 2.65
N SER A 431 2.19 -24.05 1.37
CA SER A 431 1.93 -25.45 0.99
C SER A 431 3.02 -26.43 1.40
N GLN A 432 4.23 -25.96 1.66
CA GLN A 432 5.39 -26.75 2.10
C GLN A 432 5.58 -26.71 3.62
N HIS A 433 5.10 -25.65 4.27
CA HIS A 433 5.24 -25.35 5.69
C HIS A 433 3.86 -25.03 6.28
N ALA A 434 3.16 -26.07 6.75
CA ALA A 434 1.85 -25.94 7.39
C ALA A 434 1.89 -25.15 8.70
N ARG A 435 3.08 -24.96 9.29
CA ARG A 435 3.33 -24.14 10.48
C ARG A 435 4.62 -23.34 10.32
N PRO A 436 4.68 -22.14 10.91
CA PRO A 436 5.88 -21.32 10.90
C PRO A 436 6.88 -21.77 11.95
N ASP A 437 8.17 -21.57 11.65
CA ASP A 437 9.24 -21.78 12.64
C ASP A 437 9.15 -20.74 13.76
N THR A 438 8.81 -19.50 13.40
CA THR A 438 8.68 -18.40 14.35
C THR A 438 7.77 -17.31 13.78
N ILE A 439 6.86 -16.80 14.61
CA ILE A 439 6.10 -15.57 14.35
C ILE A 439 6.47 -14.53 15.40
N TRP A 440 6.61 -13.28 14.97
CA TRP A 440 6.55 -12.13 15.86
C TRP A 440 5.73 -11.01 15.22
N VAL A 441 5.22 -10.14 16.09
CA VAL A 441 4.40 -9.01 15.72
C VAL A 441 5.02 -7.75 16.31
N THR A 442 5.20 -6.74 15.47
CA THR A 442 5.55 -5.38 15.90
C THR A 442 4.32 -4.50 15.69
N MET A 443 3.72 -4.04 16.79
CA MET A 443 2.52 -3.18 16.71
C MET A 443 2.88 -1.82 16.09
N ALA A 444 1.88 -1.15 15.51
CA ALA A 444 2.04 0.18 14.95
C ALA A 444 2.69 1.12 15.96
N ASP A 445 3.68 1.84 15.44
CA ASP A 445 4.43 2.86 16.15
C ASP A 445 5.19 2.35 17.41
N GLN A 446 5.23 1.04 17.63
CA GLN A 446 6.08 0.40 18.64
C GLN A 446 7.37 -0.14 18.01
N ALA A 447 8.47 -0.09 18.76
CA ALA A 447 9.73 -0.73 18.38
C ALA A 447 9.83 -2.18 18.86
N GLN A 448 9.03 -2.58 19.86
CA GLN A 448 9.14 -3.89 20.49
C GLN A 448 8.36 -4.95 19.72
N ALA A 449 9.09 -5.84 19.05
CA ALA A 449 8.55 -7.08 18.53
C ALA A 449 8.20 -8.06 19.66
N ARG A 450 7.06 -8.75 19.56
CA ARG A 450 6.64 -9.81 20.49
C ARG A 450 6.36 -11.10 19.74
N TYR A 451 6.79 -12.23 20.30
CA TYR A 451 6.49 -13.54 19.72
C TYR A 451 4.98 -13.82 19.74
N ALA A 452 4.52 -14.60 18.76
CA ALA A 452 3.14 -15.03 18.66
C ALA A 452 3.03 -16.51 18.30
N ASP A 453 1.89 -17.10 18.66
CA ASP A 453 1.55 -18.49 18.38
C ASP A 453 0.37 -18.56 17.42
N VAL A 454 0.38 -19.54 16.52
CA VAL A 454 -0.79 -19.84 15.69
C VAL A 454 -1.81 -20.60 16.54
N ILE A 455 -3.03 -20.07 16.63
CA ILE A 455 -4.12 -20.66 17.41
C ILE A 455 -5.03 -21.50 16.52
N ALA A 456 -5.42 -20.96 15.37
CA ALA A 456 -6.29 -21.63 14.41
C ALA A 456 -6.07 -21.07 13.01
N THR A 457 -6.32 -21.88 11.99
CA THR A 457 -6.18 -21.48 10.58
C THR A 457 -7.28 -22.09 9.72
N SER A 458 -7.58 -21.42 8.61
CA SER A 458 -8.33 -21.96 7.49
C SER A 458 -7.58 -21.63 6.21
N GLN A 459 -7.01 -22.65 5.56
CA GLN A 459 -6.38 -22.51 4.26
C GLN A 459 -7.40 -22.14 3.18
N GLU A 460 -8.57 -22.77 3.22
CA GLU A 460 -9.67 -22.56 2.26
C GLU A 460 -10.16 -21.11 2.25
N ARG A 461 -10.35 -20.53 3.44
CA ARG A 461 -10.82 -19.13 3.59
C ARG A 461 -9.67 -18.13 3.65
N ASP A 462 -8.43 -18.60 3.68
CA ASP A 462 -7.22 -17.79 3.85
C ASP A 462 -7.22 -16.90 5.11
N ILE A 463 -7.59 -17.47 6.25
CA ILE A 463 -7.66 -16.77 7.55
C ILE A 463 -6.80 -17.50 8.58
N ALA A 464 -6.13 -16.75 9.44
CA ALA A 464 -5.48 -17.25 10.64
C ALA A 464 -5.83 -16.43 11.88
N VAL A 465 -5.96 -17.13 13.00
CA VAL A 465 -6.00 -16.55 14.34
C VAL A 465 -4.64 -16.80 14.99
N ILE A 466 -3.96 -15.73 15.39
CA ILE A 466 -2.69 -15.82 16.13
C ILE A 466 -2.85 -15.19 17.51
N LYS A 467 -1.96 -15.54 18.44
CA LYS A 467 -1.93 -15.00 19.81
C LYS A 467 -0.57 -14.42 20.11
N MET A 468 -0.49 -13.11 20.32
CA MET A 468 0.72 -12.48 20.83
C MET A 468 0.97 -12.89 22.28
N ARG A 469 2.21 -13.25 22.59
CA ARG A 469 2.65 -13.62 23.94
C ARG A 469 2.86 -12.35 24.76
N GLY A 470 2.26 -12.30 25.96
CA GLY A 470 2.43 -11.19 26.90
C GLY A 470 1.93 -9.83 26.42
N TYR A 471 1.07 -9.79 25.41
CA TYR A 471 0.48 -8.53 24.93
C TYR A 471 -0.62 -8.06 25.87
N GLN A 472 -0.62 -6.77 26.18
CA GLN A 472 -1.69 -6.03 26.83
C GLN A 472 -1.74 -4.65 26.17
N GLY A 473 -2.81 -4.34 25.45
CA GLY A 473 -2.86 -3.10 24.69
C GLY A 473 -4.16 -2.85 23.92
N VAL A 474 -4.07 -1.93 22.97
CA VAL A 474 -5.18 -1.48 22.14
C VAL A 474 -5.60 -2.60 21.18
N TYR A 475 -6.91 -2.77 21.01
CA TYR A 475 -7.49 -3.75 20.12
C TYR A 475 -8.70 -3.16 19.40
N ILE A 476 -9.09 -3.77 18.29
CA ILE A 476 -10.30 -3.39 17.55
C ILE A 476 -11.52 -3.84 18.35
N THR A 477 -12.36 -2.88 18.74
CA THR A 477 -13.58 -3.14 19.52
C THR A 477 -14.80 -3.44 18.66
N THR A 478 -14.81 -2.95 17.41
CA THR A 478 -15.97 -3.07 16.51
C THR A 478 -15.63 -3.93 15.30
N VAL A 479 -16.05 -5.19 15.34
CA VAL A 479 -15.90 -6.15 14.23
C VAL A 479 -17.26 -6.70 13.81
N ASP A 480 -17.49 -6.83 12.51
CA ASP A 480 -18.68 -7.44 11.96
C ASP A 480 -18.52 -8.98 11.91
N TRP A 481 -18.87 -9.64 13.01
CA TRP A 481 -18.85 -11.10 13.09
C TRP A 481 -19.99 -11.77 12.30
N THR A 482 -21.02 -11.02 11.93
CA THR A 482 -22.19 -11.51 11.18
C THR A 482 -22.03 -11.43 9.67
N GLY A 483 -21.16 -10.53 9.18
CA GLY A 483 -20.92 -10.29 7.76
C GLY A 483 -22.08 -9.57 7.06
N THR A 484 -22.85 -8.76 7.78
CA THR A 484 -24.04 -8.05 7.25
C THR A 484 -23.80 -6.55 7.04
N LYS A 485 -22.64 -6.02 7.42
CA LYS A 485 -22.33 -4.58 7.42
C LYS A 485 -21.51 -4.11 6.22
N ALA A 486 -21.24 -4.99 5.26
CA ALA A 486 -20.61 -4.65 3.99
C ALA A 486 -21.68 -4.45 2.91
N ARG A 487 -21.70 -3.28 2.25
CA ARG A 487 -22.59 -3.04 1.11
C ARG A 487 -21.82 -2.57 -0.12
N GLN A 488 -22.22 -3.07 -1.28
CA GLN A 488 -21.68 -2.62 -2.55
C GLN A 488 -21.97 -1.11 -2.75
N GLY A 489 -20.96 -0.37 -3.18
CA GLY A 489 -21.02 1.07 -3.39
C GLY A 489 -20.66 1.91 -2.16
N GLU A 490 -20.55 1.30 -0.97
CA GLU A 490 -20.14 2.02 0.24
C GLU A 490 -18.62 2.23 0.30
N PRO A 491 -18.16 3.35 0.87
CA PRO A 491 -16.75 3.60 1.05
C PRO A 491 -16.19 2.74 2.19
N ALA A 492 -14.95 2.30 2.00
CA ALA A 492 -14.19 1.50 2.94
C ALA A 492 -12.71 1.93 2.95
N ALA A 493 -11.99 1.54 4.01
CA ALA A 493 -10.56 1.76 4.10
C ALA A 493 -9.83 0.53 4.65
N VAL A 494 -8.63 0.29 4.13
CA VAL A 494 -7.69 -0.73 4.61
C VAL A 494 -6.55 -0.03 5.33
N ILE A 495 -6.19 -0.49 6.52
CA ILE A 495 -5.09 0.05 7.32
C ILE A 495 -4.07 -1.05 7.61
N GLY A 496 -2.82 -0.84 7.22
CA GLY A 496 -1.78 -1.85 7.41
C GLY A 496 -0.40 -1.45 6.91
N TYR A 497 0.44 -2.44 6.58
CA TYR A 497 1.85 -2.24 6.24
C TYR A 497 2.14 -2.56 4.77
N PRO A 498 1.87 -1.62 3.84
CA PRO A 498 2.32 -1.79 2.47
C PRO A 498 3.85 -1.94 2.40
N ALA A 499 4.34 -2.83 1.55
CA ALA A 499 5.76 -3.17 1.37
C ALA A 499 6.50 -3.62 2.65
N GLY A 500 5.80 -4.30 3.57
CA GLY A 500 6.34 -4.77 4.86
C GLY A 500 7.62 -5.63 4.81
N ALA A 501 7.99 -6.18 3.65
CA ALA A 501 9.12 -7.09 3.49
C ALA A 501 10.48 -6.47 3.87
N GLY A 502 10.63 -5.14 3.71
CA GLY A 502 11.83 -4.41 4.14
C GLY A 502 11.99 -4.36 5.67
N PHE A 503 10.87 -4.33 6.40
CA PHE A 503 10.84 -4.24 7.87
C PHE A 503 10.90 -5.61 8.55
N ALA A 504 10.56 -6.68 7.83
CA ALA A 504 10.53 -8.06 8.32
C ALA A 504 11.81 -8.48 9.09
N ARG A 505 12.97 -7.96 8.70
CA ARG A 505 14.27 -8.37 9.26
C ARG A 505 14.68 -7.59 10.52
N LEU A 506 14.00 -6.49 10.83
CA LEU A 506 14.43 -5.55 11.87
C LEU A 506 13.50 -5.68 13.10
N ARG A 507 14.01 -6.28 14.18
CA ARG A 507 13.28 -6.46 15.45
C ARG A 507 13.17 -5.20 16.31
N SER A 508 13.91 -4.15 15.98
CA SER A 508 14.10 -2.95 16.79
C SER A 508 13.65 -1.67 16.07
N SER A 509 13.08 -1.78 14.88
CA SER A 509 12.63 -0.62 14.10
C SER A 509 11.18 -0.31 14.43
N VAL A 510 10.89 0.98 14.62
CA VAL A 510 9.52 1.48 14.68
C VAL A 510 8.86 1.27 13.32
N VAL A 511 7.73 0.56 13.30
CA VAL A 511 6.98 0.28 12.08
C VAL A 511 5.74 1.15 12.01
N ARG A 512 5.41 1.62 10.80
CA ARG A 512 4.35 2.60 10.57
C ARG A 512 3.31 2.06 9.60
N THR A 513 2.04 2.17 9.97
CA THR A 513 0.92 1.84 9.09
C THR A 513 0.69 2.94 8.06
N SER A 514 0.04 2.57 6.96
CA SER A 514 -0.61 3.46 6.03
C SER A 514 -2.10 3.11 5.93
N MET A 515 -2.84 3.98 5.25
CA MET A 515 -4.25 3.79 4.96
C MET A 515 -4.51 3.90 3.45
N THR A 516 -5.37 3.03 2.94
CA THR A 516 -5.88 3.08 1.57
C THR A 516 -7.40 3.10 1.62
N ALA A 517 -8.00 4.20 1.17
CA ALA A 517 -9.46 4.32 1.06
C ALA A 517 -9.95 3.79 -0.30
N GLY A 518 -11.25 3.62 -0.47
CA GLY A 518 -11.83 3.16 -1.72
C GLY A 518 -13.29 2.78 -1.53
N ILE A 519 -13.85 2.05 -2.48
CA ILE A 519 -15.23 1.62 -2.51
C ILE A 519 -15.31 0.11 -2.56
N ILE A 520 -16.31 -0.43 -1.87
CA ILE A 520 -16.70 -1.83 -2.00
C ILE A 520 -17.38 -2.00 -3.37
N SER A 521 -16.59 -2.39 -4.36
CA SER A 521 -17.06 -2.60 -5.73
C SER A 521 -17.97 -3.82 -5.88
N ARG A 522 -17.84 -4.81 -4.99
CA ARG A 522 -18.73 -5.98 -4.89
C ARG A 522 -18.65 -6.56 -3.48
N ALA A 523 -19.79 -6.94 -2.91
CA ALA A 523 -19.85 -7.70 -1.66
C ALA A 523 -20.63 -8.98 -1.90
N THR A 524 -20.04 -10.12 -1.56
CA THR A 524 -20.69 -11.43 -1.61
C THR A 524 -20.50 -12.14 -0.27
N GLU A 525 -21.06 -13.34 -0.14
CA GLU A 525 -20.93 -14.13 1.08
C GLU A 525 -19.47 -14.48 1.43
N ASP A 526 -18.66 -14.73 0.41
CA ASP A 526 -17.30 -15.27 0.57
C ASP A 526 -16.20 -14.24 0.32
N VAL A 527 -16.49 -13.20 -0.45
CA VAL A 527 -15.50 -12.23 -0.88
C VAL A 527 -16.06 -10.82 -0.96
N ILE A 528 -15.24 -9.87 -0.52
CA ILE A 528 -15.44 -8.43 -0.72
C ILE A 528 -14.40 -7.95 -1.72
N GLN A 529 -14.84 -7.32 -2.79
CA GLN A 529 -13.99 -6.67 -3.78
C GLN A 529 -13.93 -5.18 -3.48
N PHE A 530 -12.72 -4.66 -3.34
CA PHE A 530 -12.40 -3.29 -2.99
C PHE A 530 -11.59 -2.66 -4.13
N ASP A 531 -11.86 -1.41 -4.49
CA ASP A 531 -11.16 -0.73 -5.60
C ASP A 531 -10.06 0.23 -5.15
N GLY A 532 -9.65 0.15 -3.88
CA GLY A 532 -8.45 0.83 -3.40
C GLY A 532 -7.19 0.07 -3.82
N MET A 533 -6.18 0.83 -4.26
CA MET A 533 -4.90 0.27 -4.68
C MET A 533 -4.07 -0.17 -3.47
N THR A 534 -3.95 -1.48 -3.29
CA THR A 534 -3.14 -2.11 -2.24
C THR A 534 -1.88 -2.74 -2.81
N ILE A 535 -0.78 -2.70 -2.06
CA ILE A 535 0.49 -3.36 -2.43
C ILE A 535 0.86 -4.48 -1.45
N GLY A 536 1.77 -5.37 -1.87
CA GLY A 536 2.20 -6.52 -1.05
C GLY A 536 2.67 -6.12 0.34
N GLY A 537 2.29 -6.87 1.38
CA GLY A 537 2.49 -6.53 2.80
C GLY A 537 1.23 -6.05 3.52
N SER A 538 0.23 -5.53 2.77
CA SER A 538 -1.09 -5.21 3.32
C SER A 538 -1.96 -6.44 3.60
N SER A 539 -1.58 -7.64 3.12
CA SER A 539 -2.27 -8.90 3.43
C SER A 539 -2.45 -9.11 4.93
N GLY A 540 -3.67 -9.35 5.37
CA GLY A 540 -4.09 -9.48 6.77
C GLY A 540 -4.53 -8.17 7.41
N SER A 541 -4.55 -7.05 6.67
CA SER A 541 -5.02 -5.76 7.18
C SER A 541 -6.52 -5.77 7.46
N PRO A 542 -6.99 -5.12 8.54
CA PRO A 542 -8.40 -4.85 8.73
C PRO A 542 -8.94 -3.92 7.64
N MET A 543 -10.09 -4.27 7.07
CA MET A 543 -10.89 -3.43 6.19
C MET A 543 -12.08 -2.88 6.98
N PHE A 544 -12.16 -1.56 7.08
CA PHE A 544 -13.21 -0.85 7.78
C PHE A 544 -14.25 -0.29 6.83
N ASN A 545 -15.52 -0.34 7.22
CA ASN A 545 -16.56 0.46 6.57
C ASN A 545 -16.57 1.91 7.11
N ALA A 546 -17.41 2.76 6.52
CA ALA A 546 -17.56 4.16 6.92
C ALA A 546 -17.96 4.37 8.40
N ASN A 547 -18.52 3.35 9.05
CA ASN A 547 -18.97 3.42 10.45
C ASN A 547 -17.89 2.96 11.44
N GLY A 548 -16.66 2.68 10.99
CA GLY A 548 -15.58 2.24 11.87
C GLY A 548 -15.63 0.75 12.25
N ALA A 549 -16.52 -0.05 11.66
CA ALA A 549 -16.54 -1.49 11.89
C ALA A 549 -15.59 -2.21 10.93
N VAL A 550 -14.78 -3.14 11.44
CA VAL A 550 -14.01 -4.06 10.59
C VAL A 550 -14.95 -5.08 9.97
N ILE A 551 -15.05 -5.09 8.64
CA ILE A 551 -15.97 -5.94 7.87
C ILE A 551 -15.26 -7.10 7.16
N ALA A 552 -13.95 -6.99 6.94
CA ALA A 552 -13.16 -8.01 6.27
C ALA A 552 -11.67 -7.93 6.59
N ILE A 553 -10.95 -8.99 6.23
CA ILE A 553 -9.50 -9.13 6.31
C ILE A 553 -8.96 -9.03 4.87
N HIS A 554 -8.19 -7.98 4.57
CA HIS A 554 -7.62 -7.77 3.23
C HIS A 554 -6.67 -8.92 2.87
N ARG A 555 -6.81 -9.51 1.68
CA ARG A 555 -6.06 -10.68 1.24
C ARG A 555 -4.89 -10.32 0.32
N ALA A 556 -5.19 -9.68 -0.81
CA ALA A 556 -4.22 -9.25 -1.80
C ALA A 556 -4.91 -8.42 -2.90
N GLY A 557 -4.12 -7.69 -3.68
CA GLY A 557 -4.53 -7.20 -5.00
C GLY A 557 -4.75 -8.35 -6.00
N LEU A 558 -5.63 -8.16 -6.99
CA LEU A 558 -5.83 -9.10 -8.08
C LEU A 558 -4.79 -8.85 -9.18
N PRO A 559 -3.86 -9.79 -9.46
CA PRO A 559 -2.89 -9.62 -10.54
C PRO A 559 -3.55 -9.52 -11.92
N GLN A 560 -4.70 -10.18 -12.06
CA GLN A 560 -5.51 -10.22 -13.29
C GLN A 560 -6.40 -8.98 -13.45
N ALA A 561 -6.57 -8.18 -12.39
CA ALA A 561 -7.44 -6.99 -12.37
C ALA A 561 -6.78 -5.87 -11.53
N PRO A 562 -5.77 -5.18 -12.08
CA PRO A 562 -5.06 -4.10 -11.40
C PRO A 562 -6.02 -3.03 -10.89
N GLY A 563 -5.82 -2.57 -9.66
CA GLY A 563 -6.72 -1.60 -9.01
C GLY A 563 -7.89 -2.22 -8.24
N PHE A 564 -8.02 -3.55 -8.23
CA PHE A 564 -8.91 -4.26 -7.31
C PHE A 564 -8.15 -5.10 -6.29
N ALA A 565 -8.70 -5.11 -5.10
CA ALA A 565 -8.26 -5.85 -3.93
C ALA A 565 -9.38 -6.80 -3.51
N LEU A 566 -9.00 -7.99 -3.05
CA LEU A 566 -9.93 -8.91 -2.40
C LEU A 566 -9.74 -8.89 -0.89
N ALA A 567 -10.84 -9.03 -0.18
CA ALA A 567 -10.86 -9.21 1.26
C ALA A 567 -11.86 -10.30 1.64
N VAL A 568 -11.54 -11.00 2.74
CA VAL A 568 -12.35 -12.11 3.26
C VAL A 568 -13.22 -11.59 4.40
N PRO A 569 -14.56 -11.75 4.35
CA PRO A 569 -15.45 -11.32 5.42
C PRO A 569 -15.05 -11.86 6.79
N THR A 570 -15.08 -11.00 7.82
CA THR A 570 -14.66 -11.37 9.19
C THR A 570 -15.49 -12.48 9.82
N LYS A 571 -16.74 -12.68 9.36
CA LYS A 571 -17.59 -13.78 9.79
C LYS A 571 -16.94 -15.16 9.62
N HIS A 572 -16.09 -15.34 8.60
CA HIS A 572 -15.41 -16.61 8.34
C HIS A 572 -14.35 -16.94 9.39
N ALA A 573 -13.87 -15.95 10.15
CA ALA A 573 -12.97 -16.21 11.27
C ALA A 573 -13.69 -16.89 12.45
N VAL A 574 -15.01 -16.67 12.61
CA VAL A 574 -15.79 -17.22 13.73
C VAL A 574 -15.73 -18.75 13.75
N SER A 575 -15.83 -19.40 12.59
CA SER A 575 -15.87 -20.87 12.50
C SER A 575 -14.59 -21.54 13.01
N ILE A 576 -13.43 -20.88 12.88
CA ILE A 576 -12.13 -21.41 13.32
C ILE A 576 -11.73 -20.94 14.73
N MET A 577 -12.38 -19.92 15.29
CA MET A 577 -12.05 -19.44 16.64
C MET A 577 -12.37 -20.48 17.72
N PRO A 578 -11.52 -20.66 18.74
CA PRO A 578 -11.86 -21.45 19.91
C PRO A 578 -13.12 -20.92 20.63
N ILE A 579 -13.95 -21.82 21.16
CA ILE A 579 -15.19 -21.46 21.88
C ILE A 579 -14.94 -20.44 23.01
N PRO A 580 -13.90 -20.57 23.86
CA PRO A 580 -13.65 -19.57 24.90
C PRO A 580 -13.39 -18.16 24.34
N LEU A 581 -12.74 -18.06 23.17
CA LEU A 581 -12.49 -16.79 22.51
C LEU A 581 -13.79 -16.18 21.98
N ARG A 582 -14.68 -16.99 21.39
CA ARG A 582 -16.00 -16.52 20.91
C ARG A 582 -16.83 -15.92 22.04
N GLY A 583 -16.86 -16.58 23.20
CA GLY A 583 -17.56 -16.09 24.39
C GLY A 583 -17.03 -14.74 24.86
N ARG A 584 -15.70 -14.56 24.88
CA ARG A 584 -15.06 -13.28 25.24
C ARG A 584 -15.37 -12.14 24.28
N LEU A 585 -15.61 -12.46 23.00
CA LEU A 585 -15.95 -11.49 21.96
C LEU A 585 -17.46 -11.25 21.86
N GLY A 586 -18.27 -11.85 22.74
CA GLY A 586 -19.73 -11.73 22.70
C GLY A 586 -20.36 -12.37 21.46
N ILE A 587 -19.68 -13.32 20.82
CA ILE A 587 -20.17 -14.00 19.62
C ILE A 587 -21.08 -15.15 20.07
N THR A 588 -22.38 -14.92 20.01
CA THR A 588 -23.42 -15.85 20.49
C THR A 588 -23.89 -16.86 19.45
N ALA A 589 -23.54 -16.66 18.17
CA ALA A 589 -23.93 -17.54 17.07
C ALA A 589 -22.84 -18.56 16.77
N THR A 590 -23.22 -19.84 16.75
CA THR A 590 -22.54 -20.84 15.91
C THR A 590 -23.02 -20.57 14.48
N PRO A 591 -22.15 -20.57 13.45
CA PRO A 591 -22.57 -20.36 12.07
C PRO A 591 -23.68 -21.32 11.64
#